data_AF-A0A1Y2GIY2-F1
#
_entry.id   AF-A0A1Y2GIY2-F1
#
_cell.length_a   1.000
_cell.length_b   1.000
_cell.length_c   1.000
_cell.angle_alpha   90.00
_cell.angle_beta   90.00
_cell.angle_gamma   90.00
#
_symmetry.space_group_name_H-M   'P 1'
#
loop_
_entity.id
_entity.type
_entity.pdbx_description
1 polymer ?
#
loop_
_entity_poly.entity_id
_entity_poly.type
_entity_poly.pdbx_seq_one_letter_code
_entity_poly.pdbx_strand_id
1 'polypeptide(L)'
;MRIHQMANVSKALSFLEKKTDEPLGRIGNEDIVDGNVKLTLGLIWIIIYRFQIQTIANNMTELKGPSQHQVDAKQALLRWVRYQLEDYSDIIQPIQDFHRSWRTGVAFAALIHRHDPEYI
;
A
#
# COMPACT_ATOMS: atom_id res chain seq x y z
N MET A 1 -9.84 -27.95 -15.67
CA MET A 1 -8.95 -28.93 -14.98
C MET A 1 -7.97 -28.17 -14.09
N ARG A 2 -7.60 -28.69 -12.89
CA ARG A 2 -6.68 -28.06 -11.92
C ARG A 2 -5.34 -27.65 -12.53
N ILE A 3 -4.83 -28.46 -13.46
CA ILE A 3 -3.60 -28.17 -14.21
C ILE A 3 -3.63 -26.83 -14.98
N HIS A 4 -4.78 -26.44 -15.55
CA HIS A 4 -4.92 -25.15 -16.22
C HIS A 4 -4.92 -23.98 -15.22
N GLN A 5 -5.52 -24.17 -14.05
CA GLN A 5 -5.51 -23.15 -12.99
C GLN A 5 -4.08 -22.93 -12.50
N MET A 6 -3.33 -24.00 -12.25
CA MET A 6 -1.92 -23.93 -11.85
C MET A 6 -1.05 -23.23 -12.90
N ALA A 7 -1.26 -23.51 -14.19
CA ALA A 7 -0.54 -22.84 -15.27
C ALA A 7 -0.87 -21.34 -15.35
N ASN A 8 -2.14 -20.97 -15.16
CA ASN A 8 -2.57 -19.57 -15.16
C ASN A 8 -1.97 -18.79 -13.98
N VAL A 9 -2.02 -19.36 -12.77
CA VAL A 9 -1.45 -18.74 -11.58
C VAL A 9 0.07 -18.63 -11.71
N SER A 10 0.76 -19.67 -12.20
CA SER A 10 2.20 -19.62 -12.44
C SER A 10 2.58 -18.46 -13.37
N LYS A 11 1.84 -18.26 -14.47
CA LYS A 11 2.05 -17.13 -15.38
C LYS A 11 1.86 -15.78 -14.68
N ALA A 12 0.86 -15.66 -13.82
CA ALA A 12 0.62 -14.43 -13.05
C ALA A 12 1.76 -14.16 -12.05
N LEU A 13 2.22 -15.16 -11.30
CA LEU A 13 3.33 -15.03 -10.36
C LEU A 13 4.62 -14.63 -11.07
N SER A 14 4.97 -15.27 -12.19
CA SER A 14 6.15 -14.90 -12.98
C SER A 14 6.07 -13.49 -13.55
N PHE A 15 4.88 -13.00 -13.91
CA PHE A 15 4.70 -11.61 -14.32
C PHE A 15 4.96 -10.65 -13.15
N LEU A 16 4.41 -10.95 -11.97
CA LEU A 16 4.57 -10.12 -10.78
C LEU A 16 6.04 -10.03 -10.37
N GLU A 17 6.76 -11.15 -10.26
CA GLU A 17 8.19 -11.16 -9.91
C GLU A 17 9.02 -10.25 -10.82
N LYS A 18 8.79 -10.35 -12.14
CA LYS A 18 9.46 -9.50 -13.14
C LYS A 18 9.09 -8.03 -13.02
N LYS A 19 7.82 -7.73 -12.71
CA LYS A 19 7.31 -6.37 -12.71
C LYS A 19 7.64 -5.63 -11.41
N THR A 20 7.69 -6.34 -10.28
CA THR A 20 7.92 -5.76 -8.95
C THR A 20 9.36 -5.88 -8.46
N ASP A 21 10.20 -6.62 -9.19
CA ASP A 21 11.59 -6.95 -8.81
C ASP A 21 11.69 -7.54 -7.39
N GLU A 22 10.70 -8.37 -7.04
CA GLU A 22 10.61 -9.01 -5.72
C GLU A 22 10.39 -10.52 -5.90
N PRO A 23 11.22 -11.37 -5.25
CA PRO A 23 11.03 -12.81 -5.32
C PRO A 23 9.76 -13.22 -4.58
N LEU A 24 8.81 -13.83 -5.29
CA LEU A 24 7.59 -14.40 -4.72
C LEU A 24 7.78 -15.85 -4.26
N GLY A 25 9.04 -16.31 -4.15
CA GLY A 25 9.40 -17.72 -3.91
C GLY A 25 8.88 -18.37 -2.61
N ARG A 26 8.09 -17.67 -1.80
CA ARG A 26 7.33 -18.22 -0.67
C ARG A 26 5.88 -18.57 -1.00
N ILE A 27 5.38 -18.21 -2.18
CA ILE A 27 4.00 -18.41 -2.63
C ILE A 27 4.04 -19.29 -3.89
N GLY A 28 3.66 -20.56 -3.75
CA GLY A 28 3.51 -21.48 -4.86
C GLY A 28 2.22 -21.23 -5.65
N ASN A 29 2.14 -21.75 -6.87
CA ASN A 29 0.89 -21.68 -7.65
C ASN A 29 -0.18 -22.61 -7.08
N GLU A 30 0.22 -23.74 -6.50
CA GLU A 30 -0.62 -24.65 -5.74
C GLU A 30 -1.26 -23.96 -4.53
N ASP A 31 -0.54 -23.08 -3.82
CA ASP A 31 -1.06 -22.39 -2.64
C ASP A 31 -2.27 -21.52 -2.99
N ILE A 32 -2.26 -20.90 -4.17
CA ILE A 32 -3.38 -20.07 -4.63
C ILE A 32 -4.50 -20.94 -5.19
N VAL A 33 -4.17 -21.96 -6.00
CA VAL A 33 -5.18 -22.83 -6.63
C VAL A 33 -5.94 -23.65 -5.59
N ASP A 34 -5.26 -24.13 -4.55
CA ASP A 34 -5.85 -24.96 -3.50
C ASP A 34 -6.41 -24.11 -2.34
N GLY A 35 -6.31 -22.79 -2.40
CA GLY A 35 -7.00 -21.87 -1.48
C GLY A 35 -6.32 -21.68 -0.13
N ASN A 36 -4.98 -21.66 -0.07
CA ASN A 36 -4.25 -21.24 1.11
C ASN A 36 -4.52 -19.75 1.39
N VAL A 37 -5.46 -19.48 2.30
CA VAL A 37 -5.96 -18.12 2.60
C VAL A 37 -4.83 -17.18 3.02
N LYS A 38 -3.89 -17.65 3.86
CA LYS A 38 -2.79 -16.82 4.36
C LYS A 38 -1.87 -16.37 3.24
N LEU A 39 -1.49 -17.29 2.35
CA LEU A 39 -0.61 -16.96 1.23
C LEU A 39 -1.34 -16.19 0.13
N THR A 40 -2.64 -16.43 -0.05
CA THR A 40 -3.49 -15.63 -0.94
C THR A 40 -3.56 -14.17 -0.46
N LEU A 41 -3.80 -13.92 0.83
CA LEU A 41 -3.77 -12.57 1.39
C LEU A 41 -2.38 -11.95 1.29
N GLY A 42 -1.32 -12.74 1.49
CA GLY A 42 0.06 -12.30 1.27
C GLY A 42 0.30 -11.83 -0.17
N LEU A 43 -0.17 -12.58 -1.17
CA LEU A 43 -0.06 -12.23 -2.58
C LEU A 43 -0.81 -10.92 -2.90
N ILE A 44 -2.05 -10.80 -2.44
CA ILE A 44 -2.86 -9.59 -2.63
C ILE A 44 -2.20 -8.38 -1.96
N TRP A 45 -1.65 -8.55 -0.76
CA TRP A 45 -0.91 -7.49 -0.08
C TRP A 45 0.30 -7.01 -0.88
N ILE A 46 1.10 -7.93 -1.45
CA ILE A 46 2.26 -7.56 -2.28
C ILE A 46 1.81 -6.74 -3.50
N ILE A 47 0.72 -7.15 -4.16
CA ILE A 47 0.15 -6.41 -5.30
C ILE A 47 -0.26 -4.99 -4.88
N ILE A 48 -1.04 -4.84 -3.80
CA ILE A 48 -1.46 -3.52 -3.29
C ILE A 48 -0.23 -2.67 -2.94
N TYR A 49 0.71 -3.24 -2.19
CA TYR A 49 1.89 -2.52 -1.75
C TYR A 49 2.73 -2.01 -2.92
N ARG A 50 3.03 -2.87 -3.91
CA ARG A 50 3.93 -2.53 -5.03
C ARG A 50 3.31 -1.58 -6.04
N PHE A 51 2.02 -1.74 -6.34
CA PHE A 51 1.38 -0.95 -7.40
C PHE A 51 0.65 0.29 -6.88
N GLN A 52 0.25 0.36 -5.61
CA GLN A 52 -0.49 1.50 -5.07
C GLN A 52 0.28 2.28 -4.00
N ILE A 53 0.95 1.61 -3.06
CA ILE A 53 1.60 2.30 -1.94
C ILE A 53 3.01 2.75 -2.34
N GLN A 54 3.82 1.86 -2.93
CA GLN A 54 5.21 2.15 -3.30
C GLN A 54 5.32 3.27 -4.33
N THR A 55 4.32 3.43 -5.21
CA THR A 55 4.28 4.51 -6.20
C THR A 55 4.26 5.90 -5.54
N ILE A 56 3.70 6.02 -4.33
CA ILE A 56 3.70 7.26 -3.54
C ILE A 56 5.12 7.68 -3.16
N ALA A 57 5.97 6.73 -2.75
CA ALA A 57 7.38 6.99 -2.46
C ALA A 57 8.14 7.40 -3.73
N ASN A 58 7.93 6.66 -4.83
CA ASN A 58 8.62 6.89 -6.09
C ASN A 58 8.36 8.31 -6.62
N ASN A 59 7.09 8.75 -6.59
CA ASN A 59 6.70 10.10 -7.00
C ASN A 59 7.33 11.19 -6.12
N MET A 60 7.55 10.92 -4.82
CA MET A 60 8.24 11.88 -3.92
C MET A 60 9.75 11.93 -4.16
N THR A 61 10.39 10.81 -4.53
CA THR A 61 11.82 10.78 -4.85
C THR A 61 12.15 11.47 -6.17
N GLU A 62 11.28 11.38 -7.17
CA GLU A 62 11.45 12.10 -8.45
C GLU A 62 11.52 13.62 -8.25
N LEU A 63 10.83 14.15 -7.24
CA LEU A 63 10.85 15.58 -6.89
C LEU A 63 12.11 16.03 -6.11
N LYS A 64 12.88 15.10 -5.53
CA LYS A 64 13.97 15.42 -4.58
C LYS A 64 15.38 14.98 -5.03
N GLY A 65 15.50 14.42 -6.22
CA GLY A 65 16.78 14.03 -6.82
C GLY A 65 17.29 12.65 -6.37
N PRO A 66 18.26 12.06 -7.09
CA PRO A 66 18.65 10.65 -6.99
C PRO A 66 19.43 10.25 -5.72
N SER A 67 19.65 11.19 -4.79
CA SER A 67 20.58 11.00 -3.66
C SER A 67 19.92 10.54 -2.35
N GLN A 68 18.60 10.32 -2.35
CA GLN A 68 17.89 9.90 -1.13
C GLN A 68 17.62 8.39 -1.13
N HIS A 69 17.98 7.75 -0.01
CA HIS A 69 17.71 6.34 0.26
C HIS A 69 16.25 6.00 -0.04
N GLN A 70 16.00 4.79 -0.53
CA GLN A 70 14.67 4.26 -0.83
C GLN A 70 13.70 4.61 0.31
N VAL A 71 12.82 5.59 0.08
CA VAL A 71 11.92 6.10 1.12
C VAL A 71 10.91 5.00 1.39
N ASP A 72 10.78 4.57 2.65
CA ASP A 72 9.71 3.66 3.05
C ASP A 72 8.37 4.31 2.71
N ALA A 73 7.64 3.70 1.77
CA ALA A 73 6.39 4.24 1.24
C ALA A 73 5.32 4.41 2.32
N LYS A 74 5.35 3.57 3.37
CA LYS A 74 4.50 3.73 4.54
C LYS A 74 4.83 5.01 5.29
N GLN A 75 6.10 5.32 5.51
CA GLN A 75 6.53 6.55 6.18
C GLN A 75 6.26 7.79 5.34
N ALA A 76 6.45 7.68 4.02
CA ALA A 76 6.11 8.73 3.07
C ALA A 76 4.61 9.09 3.16
N LEU A 77 3.74 8.08 3.13
CA LEU A 77 2.30 8.26 3.27
C LEU A 77 1.93 8.82 4.65
N LEU A 78 2.54 8.34 5.73
CA LEU A 78 2.26 8.84 7.08
C LEU A 78 2.65 10.31 7.22
N ARG A 79 3.78 10.72 6.62
CA ARG A 79 4.20 12.12 6.55
C ARG A 79 3.23 12.96 5.74
N TRP A 80 2.77 12.46 4.59
CA TRP A 80 1.77 13.15 3.77
C TRP A 80 0.48 13.39 4.56
N VAL A 81 -0.04 12.38 5.28
CA VAL A 81 -1.24 12.55 6.11
C VAL A 81 -1.04 13.63 7.16
N ARG A 82 0.08 13.62 7.88
CA ARG A 82 0.38 14.64 8.90
C ARG A 82 0.41 16.05 8.31
N TYR A 83 1.01 16.19 7.12
CA TYR A 83 1.08 17.47 6.42
C TYR A 83 -0.31 17.97 6.00
N GLN A 84 -1.18 17.08 5.49
CA GLN A 84 -2.56 17.48 5.13
C GLN A 84 -3.38 17.94 6.34
N LEU A 85 -3.06 17.42 7.53
CA LEU A 85 -3.85 17.62 8.74
C LEU A 85 -3.24 18.62 9.73
N GLU A 86 -2.20 19.36 9.33
CA GLU A 86 -1.52 20.33 10.20
C GLU A 86 -2.48 21.41 10.74
N ASP A 87 -3.40 21.88 9.89
CA ASP A 87 -4.42 22.89 10.21
C ASP A 87 -5.54 22.38 11.15
N TYR A 88 -5.61 21.06 11.40
CA TYR A 88 -6.62 20.43 12.27
C TYR A 88 -6.07 20.05 13.65
N SER A 89 -4.88 20.54 14.00
CA SER A 89 -4.18 20.18 15.24
C SER A 89 -4.97 20.51 16.52
N ASP A 90 -5.88 21.48 16.48
CA ASP A 90 -6.80 21.80 17.59
C ASP A 90 -7.93 20.77 17.76
N ILE A 91 -8.22 19.99 16.73
CA ILE A 91 -9.36 19.06 16.67
C ILE A 91 -8.89 17.61 16.80
N ILE A 92 -7.72 17.28 16.25
CA ILE A 92 -7.19 15.92 16.23
C ILE A 92 -5.76 15.82 16.78
N GLN A 93 -5.46 14.69 17.42
CA GLN A 93 -4.09 14.36 17.79
C GLN A 93 -3.26 13.99 16.56
N PRO A 94 -1.94 14.25 16.57
CA PRO A 94 -1.07 13.90 15.44
C PRO A 94 -1.11 12.40 15.12
N ILE A 95 -1.36 12.06 13.85
CA ILE A 95 -1.47 10.67 13.37
C ILE A 95 -0.13 9.94 13.53
N GLN A 96 -0.08 8.84 14.28
CA GLN A 96 1.15 8.08 14.58
C GLN A 96 1.28 6.78 13.79
N ASP A 97 0.16 6.21 13.35
CA ASP A 97 0.12 4.91 12.68
C ASP A 97 -1.03 4.83 11.66
N PHE A 98 -1.17 3.68 10.99
CA PHE A 98 -2.33 3.33 10.17
C PHE A 98 -3.26 2.34 10.91
N HIS A 99 -3.38 2.50 12.23
CA HIS A 99 -4.19 1.65 13.09
C HIS A 99 -4.95 2.46 14.15
N ARG A 100 -4.35 2.74 15.32
CA ARG A 100 -5.09 3.36 16.44
C ARG A 100 -5.44 4.81 16.16
N SER A 101 -4.58 5.55 15.46
CA SER A 101 -4.79 6.97 15.16
C SER A 101 -6.02 7.24 14.28
N TRP A 102 -6.57 6.22 13.63
CA TRP A 102 -7.72 6.34 12.71
C TRP A 102 -9.03 5.84 13.31
N ARG A 103 -9.00 5.24 14.51
CA ARG A 103 -10.12 4.50 15.09
C ARG A 103 -11.36 5.35 15.33
N THR A 104 -11.19 6.64 15.60
CA THR A 104 -12.30 7.57 15.85
C THR A 104 -13.00 8.02 14.58
N GLY A 105 -12.41 7.78 13.40
CA GLY A 105 -12.93 8.24 12.10
C GLY A 105 -12.65 9.71 11.78
N VAL A 106 -12.34 10.55 12.78
CA VAL A 106 -12.16 12.00 12.60
C VAL A 106 -11.02 12.33 11.63
N ALA A 107 -9.93 11.54 11.64
CA ALA A 107 -8.82 11.70 10.71
C ALA A 107 -9.24 11.52 9.23
N PHE A 108 -10.19 10.61 8.96
CA PHE A 108 -10.73 10.45 7.61
C PHE A 108 -11.58 11.65 7.20
N ALA A 109 -12.46 12.12 8.09
CA ALA A 109 -13.31 13.28 7.82
C ALA A 109 -12.47 14.55 7.59
N ALA A 110 -11.45 14.79 8.42
CA ALA A 110 -10.55 15.93 8.27
C ALA A 110 -9.77 15.90 6.94
N LEU A 111 -9.34 14.71 6.49
CA LEU A 111 -8.69 14.58 5.18
C LEU A 111 -9.64 14.90 4.03
N ILE A 112 -10.89 14.43 4.10
CA ILE A 112 -11.89 14.74 3.06
C ILE A 112 -12.16 16.24 3.04
N HIS A 113 -12.48 16.85 4.19
CA HIS A 113 -12.72 18.29 4.30
C HIS A 113 -11.52 19.13 3.83
N ARG A 114 -10.28 18.67 4.03
CA ARG A 114 -9.07 19.36 3.52
C ARG A 114 -9.00 19.41 1.99
N HIS A 115 -9.53 18.40 1.30
CA HIS A 115 -9.51 18.29 -0.16
C HIS A 115 -10.78 18.82 -0.82
N ASP A 116 -11.92 18.67 -0.15
CA ASP A 116 -13.23 19.13 -0.59
C ASP A 116 -14.06 19.54 0.65
N PRO A 117 -14.00 20.83 1.05
CA PRO A 117 -14.70 21.31 2.24
C PRO A 117 -16.22 21.24 2.15
N GLU A 118 -16.81 21.14 0.95
CA GLU A 118 -18.27 21.15 0.78
C GLU A 118 -18.92 19.78 1.06
N TYR A 119 -18.11 18.73 1.19
CA TYR A 119 -18.60 17.35 1.29
C TYR A 119 -18.97 16.90 2.71
N ILE A 120 -18.49 17.59 3.76
CA ILE A 120 -18.71 17.23 5.18
C ILE A 120 -18.99 18.47 6.01
#